data_AF-A0A7J4VTZ8-F1
#
_entry.id   AF-A0A7J4VTZ8-F1
#
_cell.length_a   1.000
_cell.length_b   1.000
_cell.length_c   1.000
_cell.angle_alpha   90.00
_cell.angle_beta   90.00
_cell.angle_gamma   90.00
#
_symmetry.space_group_name_H-M   'P 1'
#
loop_
_entity.id
_entity.type
_entity.pdbx_description
1 polymer ?
#
loop_
_entity_poly.entity_id
_entity_poly.type
_entity_poly.pdbx_seq_one_letter_code
_entity_poly.pdbx_strand_id
1 'polypeptide(L)'
;MTDTRVVKSTARKPPRAGMGRVKGTPNKTTAVLKDAILLAADSAGQDMNGKDGLMGYCRFLAEKEPRAFASLLGRVMPLQLSAAVSVDDGVAELLRQLNGRTRGLPSEQ
;
A
#
# COMPACT_ATOMS: atom_id res chain seq x y z
N MET A 1 19.13 31.94 53.04
CA MET A 1 18.81 32.37 51.67
C MET A 1 19.70 31.59 50.72
N THR A 2 19.13 30.70 49.89
CA THR A 2 19.68 30.30 48.57
C THR A 2 18.71 29.29 47.94
N ASP A 3 17.91 29.78 46.99
CA ASP A 3 17.01 28.98 46.16
C ASP A 3 17.80 28.52 44.93
N THR A 4 18.14 27.23 44.86
CA THR A 4 18.88 26.64 43.74
C THR A 4 17.88 26.24 42.65
N ARG A 5 17.50 27.19 41.80
CA ARG A 5 16.65 26.89 40.63
C ARG A 5 17.50 26.25 39.53
N VAL A 6 17.33 24.93 39.34
CA VAL A 6 17.92 24.19 38.22
C VAL A 6 17.28 24.67 36.91
N VAL A 7 18.05 25.38 36.09
CA VAL A 7 17.64 25.82 34.74
C VAL A 7 17.68 24.61 33.81
N LYS A 8 16.51 24.20 33.31
CA LYS A 8 16.37 23.10 32.35
C LYS A 8 17.05 23.51 31.03
N SER A 9 18.15 22.83 30.69
CA SER A 9 18.86 23.08 29.43
C SER A 9 17.90 22.82 28.26
N THR A 10 17.79 23.80 27.36
CA THR A 10 16.95 23.72 26.16
C THR A 10 17.63 22.79 25.16
N ALA A 11 17.50 21.48 25.37
CA ALA A 11 17.99 20.47 24.45
C ALA A 11 17.39 20.70 23.06
N ARG A 12 18.22 21.06 22.07
CA ARG A 12 17.78 21.20 20.69
C ARG A 12 17.25 19.86 20.22
N LYS A 13 15.99 19.85 19.77
CA LYS A 13 15.41 18.66 19.15
C LYS A 13 16.21 18.32 17.89
N PRO A 14 16.47 17.04 17.60
CA PRO A 14 17.13 16.64 16.36
C PRO A 14 16.31 17.14 15.17
N PRO A 15 16.95 17.43 14.02
CA PRO A 15 16.32 18.10 12.87
C PRO A 15 15.12 17.37 12.28
N ARG A 16 14.88 16.10 12.64
CA ARG A 16 13.78 15.27 12.15
C ARG A 16 12.76 14.89 13.23
N ALA A 17 12.83 15.53 14.40
CA ALA A 17 11.87 15.30 15.47
C ALA A 17 10.45 15.71 15.02
N GLY A 18 9.48 14.79 15.12
CA GLY A 18 8.08 15.04 14.78
C GLY A 18 7.73 14.91 13.29
N MET A 19 8.70 14.69 12.40
CA MET A 19 8.46 14.64 10.96
C MET A 19 7.80 13.33 10.48
N GLY A 20 7.60 12.37 11.38
CA GLY A 20 7.00 11.08 11.08
C GLY A 20 7.80 10.28 10.04
N ARG A 21 7.27 9.12 9.68
CA ARG A 21 7.81 8.31 8.59
C ARG A 21 7.25 8.81 7.27
N VAL A 22 8.09 8.90 6.23
CA VAL A 22 7.63 9.27 4.89
C VAL A 22 6.49 8.33 4.47
N LYS A 23 5.35 8.91 4.09
CA LYS A 23 4.16 8.15 3.66
C LYS A 23 4.54 7.34 2.41
N GLY A 24 4.21 6.05 2.40
CA GLY A 24 4.51 5.16 1.29
C GLY A 24 5.84 4.40 1.39
N THR A 25 6.73 4.74 2.33
CA THR A 25 7.90 3.87 2.57
C THR A 25 7.42 2.48 3.00
N PRO A 26 7.95 1.37 2.47
CA PRO A 26 7.65 0.04 2.98
C PRO A 26 8.32 -0.19 4.35
N ASN A 27 7.75 -1.06 5.19
CA ASN A 27 8.42 -1.48 6.42
C ASN A 27 9.52 -2.49 6.04
N LYS A 28 10.77 -2.21 6.43
CA LYS A 28 11.93 -3.06 6.07
C LYS A 28 11.77 -4.50 6.55
N THR A 29 11.25 -4.69 7.77
CA THR A 29 11.07 -6.03 8.35
C THR A 29 10.06 -6.86 7.55
N THR A 30 8.96 -6.26 7.10
CA THR A 30 7.95 -6.96 6.30
C THR A 30 8.37 -7.12 4.84
N ALA A 31 9.25 -6.26 4.32
CA ALA A 31 9.85 -6.44 2.99
C ALA A 31 10.75 -7.68 2.95
N VAL A 32 11.69 -7.80 3.90
CA VAL A 32 12.58 -8.96 4.00
C VAL A 32 11.79 -10.27 4.16
N LEU A 33 10.73 -10.26 4.97
CA LEU A 33 9.89 -11.43 5.14
C LEU A 33 9.16 -11.83 3.85
N LYS A 34 8.65 -10.86 3.08
CA LYS A 34 8.02 -11.13 1.78
C LYS A 34 9.01 -11.77 0.82
N ASP A 35 10.22 -11.22 0.75
CA ASP A 35 11.26 -11.73 -0.15
C ASP A 35 11.68 -13.16 0.25
N ALA A 36 11.82 -13.43 1.55
CA ALA A 36 12.12 -14.76 2.06
C ALA A 36 11.02 -15.79 1.73
N ILE A 37 9.75 -15.40 1.85
CA ILE A 37 8.61 -16.27 1.50
C ILE A 37 8.59 -16.57 0.01
N LEU A 38 8.84 -15.56 -0.84
CA LEU A 38 8.87 -15.75 -2.29
C LEU A 38 10.01 -16.68 -2.71
N LEU A 39 11.20 -16.50 -2.12
CA LEU A 39 12.35 -17.37 -2.41
C LEU A 39 12.13 -18.81 -1.93
N ALA A 40 11.49 -18.99 -0.77
CA ALA A 40 11.14 -20.31 -0.25
C ALA A 40 10.12 -21.02 -1.16
N ALA A 41 9.10 -20.30 -1.62
CA ALA A 41 8.11 -20.84 -2.56
C ALA A 41 8.74 -21.20 -3.91
N ASP A 42 9.67 -20.38 -4.41
CA ASP A 42 10.43 -20.67 -5.64
C ASP A 42 11.32 -21.92 -5.48
N SER A 43 12.01 -22.03 -4.35
CA SER A 43 12.88 -23.18 -4.05
C SER A 43 12.08 -24.47 -3.80
N ALA A 44 10.87 -24.37 -3.27
CA ALA A 44 9.99 -25.52 -3.09
C ALA A 44 9.55 -26.10 -4.44
N GLY A 45 9.08 -25.27 -5.37
CA GLY A 45 8.59 -25.78 -6.65
C GLY A 45 7.35 -26.67 -6.52
N GLN A 46 7.08 -27.46 -7.55
CA GLN A 46 5.93 -28.37 -7.58
C GLN A 46 6.10 -29.60 -6.68
N ASP A 47 7.35 -30.03 -6.47
CA ASP A 47 7.72 -31.31 -5.84
C ASP A 47 8.53 -31.17 -4.55
N MET A 48 8.62 -29.95 -4.00
CA MET A 48 9.50 -29.60 -2.88
C MET A 48 11.01 -29.73 -3.19
N ASN A 49 11.38 -29.86 -4.46
CA ASN A 49 12.76 -29.94 -4.93
C ASN A 49 13.07 -28.90 -6.03
N GLY A 50 12.26 -27.85 -6.13
CA GLY A 50 12.48 -26.71 -7.02
C GLY A 50 11.97 -26.90 -8.46
N LYS A 51 11.19 -27.96 -8.75
CA LYS A 51 10.65 -28.16 -10.09
C LYS A 51 9.68 -27.04 -10.49
N ASP A 52 9.90 -26.45 -11.67
CA ASP A 52 9.13 -25.33 -12.22
C ASP A 52 9.10 -24.05 -11.33
N GLY A 53 9.95 -23.99 -10.31
CA GLY A 53 10.09 -22.85 -9.41
C GLY A 53 8.75 -22.38 -8.81
N LEU A 54 8.57 -21.06 -8.71
CA LEU A 54 7.37 -20.46 -8.15
C LEU A 54 6.08 -20.84 -8.90
N MET A 55 6.15 -21.03 -10.23
CA MET A 55 5.01 -21.51 -11.00
C MET A 55 4.65 -22.96 -10.64
N GLY A 56 5.65 -23.80 -10.42
CA GLY A 56 5.48 -25.16 -9.93
C GLY A 56 4.78 -25.19 -8.57
N TYR A 57 5.21 -24.32 -7.65
CA TYR A 57 4.58 -24.20 -6.33
C TYR A 57 3.11 -23.73 -6.42
N CYS A 58 2.80 -22.80 -7.33
CA CYS A 58 1.42 -22.39 -7.61
C CYS A 58 0.57 -23.53 -8.18
N ARG A 59 1.12 -24.36 -9.08
CA ARG A 59 0.40 -25.55 -9.59
C ARG A 59 0.17 -26.59 -8.48
N PHE A 60 1.17 -26.81 -7.63
CA PHE A 60 1.05 -27.67 -6.46
C PHE A 60 -0.07 -27.19 -5.53
N LEU A 61 -0.14 -25.88 -5.23
CA LEU A 61 -1.22 -25.30 -4.44
C LEU A 61 -2.60 -25.44 -5.11
N ALA A 62 -2.68 -25.26 -6.43
CA ALA A 62 -3.94 -25.44 -7.15
C ALA A 62 -4.48 -26.88 -7.04
N GLU A 63 -3.61 -27.88 -7.00
CA GLU A 63 -3.98 -29.30 -6.88
C GLU A 63 -4.25 -29.71 -5.42
N LYS A 64 -3.35 -29.38 -4.49
CA LYS A 64 -3.41 -29.86 -3.10
C LYS A 64 -4.26 -29.00 -2.18
N GLU A 65 -4.27 -27.68 -2.40
CA GLU A 65 -4.99 -26.73 -1.56
C GLU A 65 -5.75 -25.67 -2.39
N PRO A 66 -6.81 -26.08 -3.10
CA PRO A 66 -7.55 -25.20 -4.01
C PRO A 66 -8.19 -24.00 -3.32
N ARG A 67 -8.51 -24.10 -2.01
CA ARG A 67 -9.05 -22.98 -1.21
C ARG A 67 -8.04 -21.86 -1.03
N ALA A 68 -6.78 -22.20 -0.76
CA ALA A 68 -5.69 -21.22 -0.66
C ALA A 68 -5.43 -20.57 -2.03
N PHE A 69 -5.43 -21.37 -3.10
CA PHE A 69 -5.24 -20.87 -4.46
C PHE A 69 -6.39 -19.94 -4.92
N ALA A 70 -7.64 -20.29 -4.62
CA ALA A 70 -8.79 -19.43 -4.91
C ALA A 70 -8.73 -18.09 -4.17
N SER A 71 -8.23 -18.09 -2.93
CA SER A 71 -8.03 -16.85 -2.15
C SER A 71 -6.96 -15.95 -2.77
N LEU A 72 -5.91 -16.53 -3.38
CA LEU A 72 -4.90 -15.77 -4.12
C LEU A 72 -5.46 -15.19 -5.42
N LEU A 73 -6.22 -15.97 -6.19
CA LEU A 73 -6.89 -15.50 -7.41
C LEU A 73 -7.82 -14.31 -7.12
N GLY A 74 -8.58 -14.39 -6.01
CA GLY A 74 -9.44 -13.31 -5.56
C GLY A 74 -8.71 -12.01 -5.21
N ARG A 75 -7.39 -12.05 -4.93
CA ARG A 75 -6.56 -10.86 -4.69
C ARG A 75 -5.82 -10.39 -5.94
N VAL A 76 -5.43 -11.30 -6.83
CA VAL A 76 -4.72 -10.99 -8.07
C VAL A 76 -5.64 -10.38 -9.13
N MET A 77 -6.87 -10.89 -9.29
CA MET A 77 -7.80 -10.37 -10.30
C MET A 77 -8.19 -8.89 -10.07
N PRO A 78 -8.52 -8.44 -8.85
CA PRO A 78 -8.84 -7.03 -8.62
C PRO A 78 -7.67 -6.09 -8.87
N LEU A 79 -6.42 -6.52 -8.64
CA LEU A 79 -5.24 -5.70 -8.93
C LEU A 79 -5.11 -5.38 -10.42
N GLN A 80 -5.54 -6.28 -11.31
CA GLN A 80 -5.51 -6.04 -12.75
C GLN A 80 -6.57 -5.04 -13.20
N LEU A 81 -7.77 -5.07 -12.59
CA LEU A 81 -8.83 -4.11 -12.88
C LEU A 81 -8.56 -2.73 -12.27
N SER A 82 -8.01 -2.68 -11.05
CA SER A 82 -7.69 -1.41 -10.39
C SER A 82 -6.52 -0.67 -11.05
N ALA A 83 -5.66 -1.34 -11.81
CA ALA A 83 -4.63 -0.70 -12.63
C ALA A 83 -5.18 -0.08 -13.93
N ALA A 84 -6.35 -0.56 -14.40
CA ALA A 84 -6.99 -0.07 -15.62
C ALA A 84 -8.03 1.05 -15.37
N VAL A 85 -8.47 1.25 -14.12
CA VAL A 85 -9.41 2.31 -13.76
C VAL A 85 -8.63 3.53 -13.25
N SER A 86 -8.25 4.40 -14.17
CA SER A 86 -7.85 5.77 -13.85
C SER A 86 -9.08 6.55 -13.40
N VAL A 87 -9.12 6.95 -12.14
CA VAL A 87 -10.21 7.74 -11.57
C VAL A 87 -9.97 9.21 -11.90
N ASP A 88 -10.17 9.62 -13.16
CA ASP A 88 -9.96 11.03 -13.51
C ASP A 88 -11.05 11.63 -14.42
N ASP A 89 -11.75 10.84 -15.24
CA ASP A 89 -12.62 11.45 -16.26
C ASP A 89 -14.06 11.72 -15.79
N GLY A 90 -14.66 10.82 -15.00
CA GLY A 90 -16.09 10.92 -14.65
C GLY A 90 -16.41 11.92 -13.54
N VAL A 91 -15.53 12.03 -12.53
CA VAL A 91 -15.73 12.93 -11.37
C VAL A 91 -15.39 14.39 -11.70
N ALA A 92 -14.43 14.62 -12.59
CA ALA A 92 -14.06 15.95 -13.05
C ALA A 92 -15.17 16.57 -13.92
N GLU A 93 -15.85 15.76 -14.73
CA GLU A 93 -16.97 16.20 -15.55
C GLU A 93 -18.21 16.53 -14.70
N LEU A 94 -18.50 15.71 -13.68
CA LEU A 94 -19.61 15.99 -12.76
C LEU A 94 -19.38 17.28 -11.96
N LEU A 95 -18.14 17.54 -11.51
CA LEU A 95 -17.77 18.78 -10.83
C LEU A 95 -17.84 20.00 -11.75
N ARG A 96 -17.52 19.84 -13.05
CA ARG A 96 -17.73 20.89 -14.07
C ARG A 96 -19.21 21.17 -14.29
N GLN A 97 -20.04 20.15 -14.38
CA GLN A 97 -21.50 20.30 -14.57
C GLN A 97 -22.18 20.96 -13.36
N LEU A 98 -21.69 20.69 -12.14
CA LEU A 98 -22.20 21.34 -10.93
C LEU A 98 -21.75 22.81 -10.81
N ASN A 99 -20.49 23.12 -11.14
CA ASN A 99 -19.96 24.50 -11.10
C ASN A 99 -20.43 25.37 -12.28
N GLY A 100 -20.87 24.78 -13.40
CA GLY A 100 -21.43 25.51 -14.55
C GLY A 100 -22.86 26.01 -14.31
N ARG A 101 -23.62 25.39 -13.39
CA ARG A 101 -25.01 25.76 -13.09
C ARG A 101 -25.16 26.99 -12.20
N THR A 102 -24.14 27.37 -11.43
CA THR A 102 -24.22 28.49 -10.47
C THR A 102 -23.87 29.85 -11.06
N ARG A 103 -23.48 29.94 -12.35
CA ARG A 103 -23.10 31.20 -13.01
C ARG A 103 -24.25 31.97 -13.67
N GLY A 104 -25.50 31.56 -13.43
CA GLY A 104 -26.71 32.12 -14.04
C GLY A 104 -27.76 32.62 -13.06
N LEU A 105 -27.40 32.95 -11.81
CA LEU A 105 -28.32 33.63 -10.90
C LEU A 105 -28.22 35.15 -11.15
N PRO A 106 -29.32 35.82 -11.56
CA PRO A 106 -29.31 37.27 -11.73
C PRO A 106 -29.02 37.93 -10.39
N SER A 107 -28.08 38.88 -10.40
CA SER A 107 -27.85 39.79 -9.29
C SER A 107 -29.15 40.51 -8.94
N GLU A 108 -29.64 40.30 -7.71
CA GLU A 108 -30.75 41.05 -7.15
C GLU A 108 -30.46 42.55 -7.24
N GLN A 109 -31.47 43.30 -7.71
CA GLN A 109 -31.58 44.75 -7.56
C GLN A 109 -32.05 45.06 -6.14
#